data_AF-A0A2E1QNE1-F1
#
_entry.id   AF-A0A2E1QNE1-F1
#
_cell.length_a   1.000
_cell.length_b   1.000
_cell.length_c   1.000
_cell.angle_alpha   90.00
_cell.angle_beta   90.00
_cell.angle_gamma   90.00
#
_symmetry.space_group_name_H-M   'P 1'
#
loop_
_entity.id
_entity.type
_entity.pdbx_description
1 polymer ?
#
loop_
_entity_poly.entity_id
_entity_poly.type
_entity_poly.pdbx_seq_one_letter_code
_entity_poly.pdbx_strand_id
1 'polypeptide(L)'
;MVAGVVHHLRSLRRMQDDNGLIREMLEEAENERMHLMTFIEIAQPSSFERFLIFLAQIGFGTFYTFLYIFFNRTAHRMIGYFEEEAVTSYSEYLEEIDKGEIENSSAPKIAIDYWNLKNDATLRDVVIAVRNDEAGHRDKNHFIADEIDTSNLSQSD
;
A
#
# COMPACT_ATOMS: atom_id res chain seq x y z
N MET A 1 6.06 2.33 -4.74
CA MET A 1 6.78 3.48 -5.38
C MET A 1 8.27 3.22 -5.58
N VAL A 2 9.09 3.15 -4.52
CA VAL A 2 10.56 2.99 -4.61
C VAL A 2 10.95 1.78 -5.46
N ALA A 3 10.28 0.64 -5.23
CA ALA A 3 10.43 -0.58 -6.03
C ALA A 3 10.27 -0.31 -7.54
N GLY A 4 9.17 0.31 -7.94
CA GLY A 4 8.89 0.68 -9.33
C GLY A 4 9.98 1.57 -9.93
N VAL A 5 10.47 2.58 -9.21
CA VAL A 5 11.57 3.45 -9.66
C VAL A 5 12.88 2.67 -9.85
N VAL A 6 13.24 1.82 -8.89
CA VAL A 6 14.45 1.01 -8.96
C VAL A 6 14.39 0.03 -10.14
N HIS A 7 13.26 -0.66 -10.32
CA HIS A 7 13.04 -1.56 -11.44
C HIS A 7 13.03 -0.82 -12.78
N HIS A 8 12.43 0.37 -12.86
CA HIS A 8 12.47 1.23 -14.03
C HIS A 8 13.87 1.61 -14.47
N LEU A 9 14.67 2.16 -13.55
CA LEU A 9 16.05 2.53 -13.85
C LEU A 9 16.92 1.30 -14.20
N ARG A 10 16.64 0.14 -13.60
CA ARG A 10 17.33 -1.12 -13.92
C ARG A 10 16.98 -1.62 -15.32
N SER A 11 15.69 -1.61 -15.69
CA SER A 11 15.20 -1.98 -17.01
C SER A 11 15.86 -1.11 -18.09
N LEU A 12 15.83 0.21 -17.92
CA LEU A 12 16.47 1.16 -18.83
C LEU A 12 17.98 0.91 -18.98
N ARG A 13 18.70 0.73 -17.87
CA ARG A 13 20.16 0.54 -17.93
C ARG A 13 20.57 -0.80 -18.55
N ARG A 14 19.72 -1.83 -18.44
CA ARG A 14 19.98 -3.17 -18.98
C ARG A 14 19.35 -3.41 -20.35
N MET A 15 18.48 -2.52 -20.82
CA MET A 15 17.67 -2.69 -22.03
C MET A 15 16.89 -4.02 -22.00
N GLN A 16 16.23 -4.30 -20.88
CA GLN A 16 15.48 -5.54 -20.63
C GLN A 16 14.05 -5.21 -20.20
N ASP A 17 13.11 -6.07 -20.62
CA ASP A 17 11.74 -6.04 -20.12
C ASP A 17 11.70 -6.34 -18.61
N ASP A 18 10.74 -5.75 -17.89
CA ASP A 18 10.50 -5.98 -16.47
C ASP A 18 9.34 -6.97 -16.21
N ASN A 19 8.65 -7.40 -17.27
CA ASN A 19 7.51 -8.32 -17.22
C ASN A 19 6.29 -7.79 -16.44
N GLY A 20 6.13 -6.47 -16.35
CA GLY A 20 4.95 -5.80 -15.75
C GLY A 20 5.09 -5.42 -14.28
N LEU A 21 6.20 -5.79 -13.63
CA LEU A 21 6.47 -5.47 -12.23
C LEU A 21 6.56 -3.95 -11.98
N ILE A 22 7.08 -3.14 -12.92
CA ILE A 22 7.11 -1.67 -12.73
C ILE A 22 5.69 -1.13 -12.58
N ARG A 23 4.80 -1.52 -13.50
CA ARG A 23 3.42 -1.04 -13.51
C ARG A 23 2.73 -1.42 -12.20
N GLU A 24 2.88 -2.67 -11.80
CA GLU A 24 2.29 -3.19 -10.57
C GLU A 24 2.75 -2.41 -9.32
N MET A 25 4.06 -2.16 -9.18
CA MET A 25 4.61 -1.40 -8.04
C MET A 25 4.24 0.09 -8.01
N LEU A 26 3.80 0.63 -9.15
CA LEU A 26 3.28 2.00 -9.26
C LEU A 26 1.77 2.04 -9.06
N GLU A 27 1.03 1.03 -9.51
CA GLU A 27 -0.41 0.85 -9.23
C GLU A 27 -0.67 0.69 -7.73
N GLU A 28 0.11 -0.15 -7.02
CA GLU A 28 0.07 -0.25 -5.56
C GLU A 28 0.31 1.13 -4.90
N ALA A 29 1.35 1.86 -5.34
CA ALA A 29 1.66 3.18 -4.79
C ALA A 29 0.56 4.23 -5.04
N GLU A 30 -0.13 4.12 -6.18
CA GLU A 30 -1.28 4.97 -6.47
C GLU A 30 -2.47 4.60 -5.59
N ASN A 31 -2.73 3.31 -5.40
CA ASN A 31 -3.82 2.80 -4.57
C ASN A 31 -3.66 3.28 -3.11
N GLU A 32 -2.48 3.12 -2.52
CA GLU A 32 -2.13 3.67 -1.19
C GLU A 32 -2.36 5.19 -1.10
N ARG A 33 -2.01 5.93 -2.15
CA ARG A 33 -2.25 7.38 -2.22
C ARG A 33 -3.76 7.66 -2.25
N MET A 34 -4.55 6.84 -2.92
CA MET A 34 -6.01 7.00 -2.98
C MET A 34 -6.68 6.69 -1.65
N HIS A 35 -6.13 5.78 -0.84
CA HIS A 35 -6.56 5.60 0.55
C HIS A 35 -6.37 6.89 1.35
N LEU A 36 -5.16 7.47 1.31
CA LEU A 36 -4.88 8.75 1.97
C LEU A 36 -5.83 9.87 1.53
N MET A 37 -6.01 10.03 0.21
CA MET A 37 -6.87 11.08 -0.32
C MET A 37 -8.34 10.88 0.09
N THR A 38 -8.78 9.64 0.25
CA THR A 38 -10.11 9.32 0.75
C THR A 38 -10.26 9.69 2.22
N PHE A 39 -9.31 9.30 3.07
CA PHE A 39 -9.42 9.56 4.51
C PHE A 39 -9.23 11.03 4.89
N ILE A 40 -8.53 11.83 4.08
CA ILE A 40 -8.46 13.29 4.27
C ILE A 40 -9.85 13.94 4.17
N GLU A 41 -10.74 13.46 3.29
CA GLU A 41 -12.12 13.97 3.19
C GLU A 41 -12.96 13.65 4.44
N ILE A 42 -12.54 12.65 5.22
CA ILE A 42 -13.22 12.23 6.46
C ILE A 42 -12.61 12.95 7.67
N ALA A 43 -11.28 13.01 7.75
CA ALA A 43 -10.55 13.61 8.86
C ALA A 43 -9.36 14.44 8.34
N GLN A 44 -9.44 15.76 8.54
CA GLN A 44 -8.40 16.68 8.10
C GLN A 44 -7.24 16.72 9.10
N PRO A 45 -5.99 16.52 8.64
CA PRO A 45 -4.84 16.56 9.52
C PRO A 45 -4.49 17.99 9.95
N SER A 46 -4.10 18.15 11.20
CA SER A 46 -3.55 19.37 11.77
C SER A 46 -2.18 19.71 11.16
N SER A 47 -1.73 20.97 11.32
CA SER A 47 -0.39 21.38 10.90
C SER A 47 0.73 20.57 11.56
N PHE A 48 0.51 20.08 12.78
CA PHE A 48 1.48 19.25 13.49
C PHE A 48 1.56 17.85 12.89
N GLU A 49 0.41 17.20 12.63
CA GLU A 49 0.38 15.89 11.97
C GLU A 49 0.98 15.96 10.55
N ARG A 50 0.71 17.02 9.79
CA ARG A 50 1.34 17.25 8.49
C ARG A 50 2.87 17.37 8.58
N PHE A 51 3.38 18.01 9.62
CA PHE A 51 4.82 18.07 9.87
C PHE A 51 5.40 16.69 10.25
N LEU A 52 4.69 15.90 11.05
CA LEU A 52 5.09 14.53 11.36
C LEU A 52 5.12 13.65 10.11
N ILE A 53 4.11 13.75 9.24
CA ILE A 53 4.08 13.04 7.95
C ILE A 53 5.30 13.42 7.10
N PHE A 54 5.63 14.71 7.00
CA PHE A 54 6.82 15.16 6.27
C PHE A 54 8.12 14.53 6.81
N LEU A 55 8.30 14.48 8.13
CA LEU A 55 9.46 13.83 8.74
C LEU A 55 9.47 12.32 8.48
N ALA A 56 8.31 11.66 8.59
CA ALA A 56 8.17 10.24 8.31
C ALA A 56 8.50 9.92 6.84
N GLN A 57 8.07 10.75 5.88
CA GLN A 57 8.41 10.60 4.47
C GLN A 57 9.92 10.66 4.23
N ILE A 58 10.63 11.61 4.84
CA ILE A 58 12.10 11.70 4.72
C ILE A 58 12.76 10.48 5.37
N GLY A 59 12.37 10.16 6.61
CA GLY A 59 12.97 9.07 7.38
C GLY A 59 12.72 7.71 6.77
N PHE A 60 11.45 7.32 6.63
CA PHE A 60 11.05 6.03 6.08
C PHE A 60 11.40 5.92 4.59
N GLY A 61 11.19 6.98 3.80
CA GLY A 61 11.54 6.97 2.37
C GLY A 61 13.03 6.73 2.13
N THR A 62 13.89 7.38 2.92
CA THR A 62 15.34 7.15 2.85
C THR A 62 15.68 5.72 3.30
N PHE A 63 15.21 5.31 4.47
CA PHE A 63 15.45 3.97 5.02
C PHE A 63 15.01 2.86 4.05
N TYR A 64 13.77 2.93 3.55
CA TYR A 64 13.20 1.94 2.65
C TYR A 64 13.94 1.92 1.30
N THR A 65 14.39 3.07 0.80
CA THR A 65 15.23 3.12 -0.43
C THR A 65 16.54 2.36 -0.24
N PHE A 66 17.24 2.58 0.88
CA PHE A 66 18.45 1.83 1.20
C PHE A 66 18.15 0.32 1.36
N LEU A 67 17.10 -0.02 2.11
CA LEU A 67 16.69 -1.41 2.31
C LEU A 67 16.40 -2.10 0.97
N TYR A 68 15.66 -1.45 0.07
CA TYR A 68 15.25 -2.04 -1.21
C TYR A 68 16.44 -2.26 -2.15
N ILE A 69 17.38 -1.31 -2.22
CA ILE A 69 18.56 -1.43 -3.10
C ILE A 69 19.45 -2.60 -2.69
N PHE A 70 19.66 -2.79 -1.38
CA PHE A 70 20.61 -3.80 -0.87
C PHE A 70 19.95 -5.12 -0.47
N PHE A 71 18.67 -5.10 -0.10
CA PHE A 71 17.94 -6.22 0.48
C PHE A 71 16.49 -6.27 -0.04
N ASN A 72 16.29 -6.29 -1.36
CA ASN A 72 14.98 -6.22 -2.00
C ASN A 72 13.96 -7.27 -1.46
N ARG A 73 14.41 -8.50 -1.19
CA ARG A 73 13.59 -9.56 -0.60
C ARG A 73 13.08 -9.17 0.79
N THR A 74 13.96 -8.62 1.63
CA THR A 74 13.58 -8.15 2.97
C THR A 74 12.62 -6.96 2.88
N ALA A 75 12.83 -6.06 1.91
CA ALA A 75 11.94 -4.92 1.69
C ALA A 75 10.52 -5.36 1.31
N HIS A 76 10.37 -6.32 0.39
CA HIS A 76 9.05 -6.89 0.06
C HIS A 76 8.42 -7.62 1.25
N ARG A 77 9.20 -8.43 1.97
CA ARG A 77 8.68 -9.12 3.15
C ARG A 77 8.23 -8.15 4.24
N MET A 78 8.95 -7.05 4.44
CA MET A 78 8.58 -5.99 5.39
C MET A 78 7.25 -5.36 5.04
N ILE A 79 7.04 -5.00 3.77
CA ILE A 79 5.74 -4.45 3.32
C ILE A 79 4.64 -5.49 3.47
N GLY A 80 4.87 -6.75 3.10
CA GLY A 80 3.89 -7.82 3.33
C GLY A 80 3.42 -7.92 4.80
N TYR A 81 4.31 -7.73 5.77
CA TYR A 81 3.93 -7.64 7.18
C TYR A 81 3.22 -6.34 7.56
N PHE A 82 3.54 -5.21 6.94
CA PHE A 82 2.78 -3.97 7.14
C PHE A 82 1.34 -4.14 6.68
N GLU A 83 1.13 -4.82 5.56
CA GLU A 83 -0.22 -5.08 5.05
C GLU A 83 -1.00 -6.12 5.88
N GLU A 84 -0.32 -7.06 6.55
CA GLU A 84 -0.96 -7.92 7.56
C GLU A 84 -1.55 -7.09 8.72
N GLU A 85 -0.76 -6.14 9.23
CA GLU A 85 -1.20 -5.23 10.28
C GLU A 85 -2.27 -4.24 9.77
N ALA A 86 -2.21 -3.82 8.51
CA ALA A 86 -3.24 -3.00 7.88
C ALA A 86 -4.57 -3.75 7.79
N VAL A 87 -4.58 -5.00 7.30
CA VAL A 87 -5.78 -5.85 7.25
C VAL A 87 -6.40 -6.05 8.63
N THR A 88 -5.54 -6.23 9.65
CA THR A 88 -5.98 -6.36 11.04
C THR A 88 -6.61 -5.05 11.51
N SER A 89 -5.92 -3.92 11.33
CA SER A 89 -6.38 -2.59 11.75
C SER A 89 -7.71 -2.20 11.10
N TYR A 90 -7.89 -2.43 9.80
CA TYR A 90 -9.18 -2.16 9.13
C TYR A 90 -10.29 -3.13 9.55
N SER A 91 -9.95 -4.34 9.99
CA SER A 91 -10.95 -5.26 10.55
C SER A 91 -11.44 -4.80 11.92
N GLU A 92 -10.53 -4.30 12.77
CA GLU A 92 -10.87 -3.66 14.04
C GLU A 92 -11.70 -2.40 13.81
N TYR A 93 -11.32 -1.57 12.83
CA TYR A 93 -12.08 -0.38 12.45
C TYR A 93 -13.51 -0.72 12.01
N LEU A 94 -13.69 -1.76 11.20
CA LEU A 94 -15.04 -2.25 10.83
C LEU A 94 -15.85 -2.70 12.05
N GLU A 95 -15.21 -3.34 13.02
CA GLU A 95 -15.87 -3.78 14.24
C GLU A 95 -16.35 -2.59 15.10
N GLU A 96 -15.55 -1.53 15.21
CA GLU A 96 -15.95 -0.29 15.91
C GLU A 96 -17.12 0.42 15.22
N ILE A 97 -17.15 0.42 13.87
CA ILE A 97 -18.29 0.92 13.09
C ILE A 97 -19.54 0.07 13.37
N ASP A 98 -19.42 -1.26 13.35
CA ASP A 98 -20.52 -2.19 13.55
C ASP A 98 -21.10 -2.14 14.99
N LYS A 99 -20.27 -1.79 15.97
CA LYS A 99 -20.69 -1.49 17.36
C LYS A 99 -21.33 -0.12 17.52
N GLY A 100 -21.20 0.76 16.52
CA GLY A 100 -21.65 2.15 16.59
C GLY A 100 -20.76 3.05 17.44
N GLU A 101 -19.52 2.63 17.72
CA GLU A 101 -18.51 3.46 18.40
C GLU A 101 -17.95 4.52 17.45
N ILE A 102 -17.91 4.21 16.15
CA ILE A 102 -17.61 5.16 15.08
C ILE A 102 -18.86 5.36 14.21
N GLU A 103 -19.18 6.62 13.93
CA GLU A 103 -20.28 6.99 13.04
C GLU A 103 -20.07 6.49 11.60
N ASN A 104 -20.99 5.68 11.10
CA ASN A 104 -21.00 5.22 9.71
C ASN A 104 -21.55 6.30 8.75
N SER A 105 -20.77 7.34 8.51
CA SER A 105 -21.14 8.45 7.62
C SER A 105 -21.18 8.05 6.14
N SER A 106 -21.72 8.92 5.27
CA SER A 106 -21.72 8.68 3.82
C SER A 106 -20.30 8.65 3.26
N ALA A 107 -20.05 7.75 2.31
CA ALA A 107 -18.74 7.64 1.65
C ALA A 107 -18.37 8.94 0.90
N PRO A 108 -17.11 9.40 0.97
CA PRO A 108 -16.64 10.50 0.14
C PRO A 108 -16.78 10.20 -1.34
N LYS A 109 -17.09 11.22 -2.15
CA LYS A 109 -17.26 11.05 -3.61
C LYS A 109 -16.01 10.46 -4.28
N ILE A 110 -14.81 10.85 -3.83
CA ILE A 110 -13.55 10.31 -4.35
C ILE A 110 -13.46 8.79 -4.17
N ALA A 111 -13.98 8.26 -3.06
CA ALA A 111 -14.01 6.82 -2.80
C ALA A 111 -15.04 6.12 -3.69
N ILE A 112 -16.25 6.70 -3.80
CA ILE A 112 -17.31 6.18 -4.66
C ILE A 112 -16.81 6.06 -6.10
N ASP A 113 -16.18 7.11 -6.62
CA ASP A 113 -15.68 7.15 -7.99
C ASP A 113 -14.50 6.18 -8.20
N TYR A 114 -13.57 6.08 -7.24
CA TYR A 114 -12.37 5.25 -7.35
C TYR A 114 -12.66 3.74 -7.24
N TRP A 115 -13.40 3.33 -6.21
CA TRP A 115 -13.78 1.92 -6.02
C TRP A 115 -15.08 1.53 -6.73
N ASN A 116 -15.66 2.45 -7.50
CA ASN A 116 -16.93 2.26 -8.21
C ASN A 116 -18.05 1.74 -7.28
N LEU A 117 -18.18 2.37 -6.11
CA LEU A 117 -19.18 2.00 -5.11
C LEU A 117 -20.57 2.52 -5.50
N LYS A 118 -21.60 2.08 -4.77
CA LYS A 118 -22.94 2.65 -4.94
C LYS A 118 -22.97 4.11 -4.46
N ASN A 119 -23.88 4.91 -5.01
CA ASN A 119 -24.04 6.32 -4.63
C ASN A 119 -24.47 6.53 -3.17
N ASP A 120 -25.09 5.52 -2.56
CA ASP A 120 -25.51 5.49 -1.16
C ASP A 120 -24.51 4.72 -0.26
N ALA A 121 -23.30 4.45 -0.76
CA ALA A 121 -22.25 3.80 0.02
C ALA A 121 -21.88 4.59 1.27
N THR A 122 -21.47 3.85 2.29
CA THR A 122 -21.12 4.35 3.62
C THR A 122 -19.62 4.22 3.88
N LEU A 123 -19.13 4.84 4.96
CA LEU A 123 -17.76 4.70 5.44
C LEU A 123 -17.37 3.22 5.60
N ARG A 124 -18.29 2.40 6.11
CA ARG A 124 -18.09 0.95 6.22
C ARG A 124 -17.77 0.28 4.88
N ASP A 125 -18.46 0.66 3.80
CA ASP A 125 -18.22 0.11 2.46
C ASP A 125 -16.84 0.52 1.92
N VAL A 126 -16.41 1.75 2.23
CA VAL A 126 -15.07 2.24 1.91
C VAL A 126 -14.01 1.43 2.67
N VAL A 127 -14.17 1.22 3.98
CA VAL A 127 -13.21 0.46 4.78
C VAL A 127 -13.11 -0.99 4.31
N ILE A 128 -14.22 -1.60 3.86
CA ILE A 128 -14.17 -2.93 3.23
C ILE A 128 -13.34 -2.91 1.94
N ALA A 129 -13.54 -1.92 1.08
CA ALA A 129 -12.81 -1.80 -0.17
C ALA A 129 -11.31 -1.65 0.08
N VAL A 130 -10.94 -0.72 0.96
CA VAL A 130 -9.55 -0.49 1.39
C VAL A 130 -8.92 -1.75 1.96
N ARG A 131 -9.59 -2.43 2.90
CA ARG A 131 -9.06 -3.67 3.49
C ARG A 131 -8.82 -4.78 2.44
N ASN A 132 -9.64 -4.84 1.40
CA ASN A 132 -9.46 -5.81 0.32
C ASN A 132 -8.23 -5.47 -0.53
N ASP A 133 -7.96 -4.18 -0.76
CA ASP A 133 -6.74 -3.72 -1.42
C ASP A 133 -5.51 -4.16 -0.59
N GLU A 134 -5.51 -3.93 0.73
CA GLU A 134 -4.39 -4.32 1.60
C GLU A 134 -4.16 -5.83 1.62
N ALA A 135 -5.23 -6.63 1.61
CA ALA A 135 -5.09 -8.08 1.50
C ALA A 135 -4.43 -8.49 0.18
N GLY A 136 -4.74 -7.79 -0.92
CA GLY A 136 -4.07 -7.96 -2.21
C GLY A 136 -2.60 -7.57 -2.16
N HIS A 137 -2.28 -6.40 -1.61
CA HIS A 137 -0.90 -5.91 -1.44
C HIS A 137 -0.07 -6.86 -0.57
N ARG A 138 -0.65 -7.37 0.53
CA ARG A 138 -0.05 -8.37 1.41
C ARG A 138 0.38 -9.61 0.64
N ASP A 139 -0.58 -10.25 -0.03
CA ASP A 139 -0.36 -11.51 -0.72
C ASP A 139 0.67 -11.33 -1.84
N LYS A 140 0.61 -10.19 -2.54
CA LYS A 140 1.55 -9.88 -3.60
C LYS A 140 2.97 -9.66 -3.10
N ASN A 141 3.15 -8.87 -2.04
CA ASN A 141 4.48 -8.58 -1.51
C ASN A 141 5.14 -9.83 -0.90
N HIS A 142 4.37 -10.69 -0.23
CA HIS A 142 4.87 -12.00 0.21
C HIS A 142 5.25 -12.89 -0.96
N PHE A 143 4.41 -12.97 -2.00
CA PHE A 143 4.69 -13.74 -3.21
C PHE A 143 5.99 -13.28 -3.90
N ILE A 144 6.20 -11.98 -4.07
CA ILE A 144 7.44 -11.46 -4.67
C ILE A 144 8.66 -11.83 -3.82
N ALA A 145 8.56 -11.77 -2.50
CA ALA A 145 9.64 -12.18 -1.62
C ALA A 145 9.98 -13.68 -1.78
N ASP A 146 8.98 -14.54 -1.91
CA ASP A 146 9.14 -15.99 -2.09
C ASP A 146 9.72 -16.35 -3.47
N GLU A 147 9.32 -15.63 -4.53
CA GLU A 147 9.90 -15.79 -5.87
C GLU A 147 11.39 -15.41 -5.89
N ILE A 148 11.78 -14.38 -5.15
CA ILE A 148 13.20 -14.01 -5.01
C ILE A 148 13.97 -15.14 -4.31
N ASP A 149 13.43 -15.72 -3.23
CA ASP A 149 14.06 -16.84 -2.52
C ASP A 149 14.24 -18.05 -3.46
N THR A 150 13.22 -18.39 -4.25
CA THR A 150 13.26 -19.49 -5.23
C THR A 150 14.27 -19.24 -6.35
N SER A 151 14.32 -18.01 -6.88
CA SER A 151 15.28 -17.64 -7.93
C SER A 151 16.74 -17.72 -7.45
N ASN A 152 17.00 -17.35 -6.19
CA ASN A 152 18.34 -17.44 -5.61
C ASN A 152 18.79 -18.89 -5.41
N LEU A 153 17.87 -19.79 -5.01
CA LEU A 153 18.15 -21.23 -4.89
C LEU A 153 18.50 -21.85 -6.26
N SER A 154 17.78 -21.48 -7.32
CA SER A 154 18.04 -21.99 -8.67
C SER A 154 19.38 -21.55 -9.28
N GLN A 155 20.01 -20.52 -8.72
CA GLN A 155 21.34 -20.03 -9.15
C GLN A 155 22.49 -20.61 -8.32
N SER A 156 22.19 -21.29 -7.21
CA SER A 156 23.18 -21.92 -6.32
C SER A 156 23.44 -23.41 -6.58
N ASP A 157 22.65 -24.02 -7.47
CA ASP A 157 22.80 -25.40 -7.98
C ASP A 157 23.50 -25.41 -9.36
#